data_AF-A0A972Y0E1-F1
#
_entry.id   AF-A0A972Y0E1-F1
#
_cell.length_a   1.000
_cell.length_b   1.000
_cell.length_c   1.000
_cell.angle_alpha   90.00
_cell.angle_beta   90.00
_cell.angle_gamma   90.00
#
_symmetry.space_group_name_H-M   'P 1'
#
loop_
_entity.id
_entity.type
_entity.pdbx_description
1 polymer ?
#
loop_
_entity_poly.entity_id
_entity_poly.type
_entity_poly.pdbx_seq_one_letter_code
_entity_poly.pdbx_strand_id
1 'polypeptide(L)'
;MFKKALKIFIIFLVIVSILYLWVCSWTYSEGSRAGQLIKISKKGILFKTYEGQLNTGGFQMSEGIQGNIWEFSITDEDLSSFRKSLSPEEIENLAGG
;
A
#
# COMPACT_ATOMS: atom_id res chain seq x y z
N MET A 1 -5.54 14.86 -53.95
CA MET A 1 -4.71 15.39 -52.85
C MET A 1 -5.46 15.38 -51.51
N PHE A 2 -6.72 15.85 -51.46
CA PHE A 2 -7.56 15.89 -50.25
C PHE A 2 -7.72 14.54 -49.50
N LYS A 3 -7.94 13.43 -50.22
CA LYS A 3 -8.09 12.10 -49.60
C LYS A 3 -6.83 11.62 -48.85
N LYS A 4 -5.63 12.01 -49.32
CA LYS A 4 -4.35 11.68 -48.66
C LYS A 4 -4.17 12.51 -47.39
N ALA A 5 -4.49 13.81 -47.46
CA ALA A 5 -4.49 14.71 -46.31
C ALA A 5 -5.49 14.25 -45.24
N LEU A 6 -6.70 13.84 -45.63
CA LEU A 6 -7.70 13.29 -44.72
C LEU A 6 -7.23 12.01 -44.04
N LYS A 7 -6.59 11.10 -44.78
CA LYS A 7 -6.06 9.85 -44.20
C LYS A 7 -4.94 10.11 -43.19
N ILE A 8 -4.06 11.06 -43.48
CA ILE A 8 -2.99 11.48 -42.57
C ILE A 8 -3.57 12.11 -41.30
N PHE A 9 -4.59 12.96 -41.45
CA PHE A 9 -5.28 13.59 -40.32
C PHE A 9 -5.94 12.56 -39.39
N ILE A 10 -6.62 11.55 -39.96
CA ILE A 10 -7.23 10.47 -39.18
C ILE A 10 -6.17 9.64 -38.43
N ILE A 11 -5.06 9.30 -39.10
CA ILE A 11 -3.96 8.55 -38.47
C ILE A 11 -3.35 9.35 -37.31
N PHE A 12 -3.15 10.65 -37.49
CA PHE A 12 -2.66 11.54 -36.45
C PHE A 12 -3.60 11.54 -35.23
N LEU A 13 -4.91 11.67 -35.45
CA LEU A 13 -5.91 11.70 -34.38
C LEU A 13 -5.95 10.37 -33.60
N VAL A 14 -5.79 9.25 -34.28
CA VAL A 14 -5.69 7.92 -33.66
C VAL A 14 -4.43 7.81 -32.78
N ILE A 15 -3.27 8.25 -33.28
CA ILE A 15 -2.02 8.22 -32.50
C ILE A 15 -2.15 9.09 -31.26
N VAL A 16 -2.71 10.29 -31.37
CA VAL A 16 -2.94 11.20 -30.23
C VAL A 16 -3.89 10.57 -29.21
N SER A 17 -4.98 9.92 -29.65
CA SER A 17 -5.90 9.22 -28.73
C SER A 17 -5.22 8.07 -27.99
N ILE A 18 -4.40 7.27 -28.68
CA ILE A 18 -3.69 6.15 -28.05
C ILE A 18 -2.70 6.68 -26.99
N LEU A 19 -1.95 7.73 -27.32
CA LEU A 19 -1.03 8.37 -26.38
C LEU A 19 -1.76 8.95 -25.17
N TYR A 20 -2.89 9.62 -25.40
CA TYR A 20 -3.73 10.17 -24.33
C TYR A 20 -4.22 9.08 -23.37
N LEU A 21 -4.76 7.98 -23.91
CA LEU A 21 -5.22 6.84 -23.11
C LEU A 21 -4.06 6.16 -22.35
N TRP A 22 -2.88 6.06 -22.96
CA TRP A 22 -1.70 5.48 -22.31
C TRP A 22 -1.23 6.32 -21.12
N VAL A 23 -1.22 7.65 -21.24
CA VAL A 23 -0.90 8.55 -20.13
C VAL A 23 -1.95 8.49 -19.02
N CYS A 24 -3.24 8.48 -19.37
CA CYS A 24 -4.32 8.35 -18.38
C CYS A 24 -4.33 6.98 -17.68
N SER A 25 -3.80 5.94 -18.33
CA SER A 25 -3.68 4.60 -17.72
C SER A 25 -2.60 4.53 -16.63
N TRP A 26 -1.73 5.54 -16.53
CA TRP A 26 -0.79 5.67 -15.43
C TRP A 26 -1.50 6.17 -14.17
N THR A 27 -2.34 5.33 -13.58
CA THR A 27 -2.91 5.62 -12.27
C THR A 27 -1.93 5.11 -11.22
N TYR A 28 -1.12 6.02 -10.69
CA TYR A 28 -0.31 5.75 -9.51
C TYR A 28 -1.17 6.02 -8.28
N SER A 29 -1.73 4.96 -7.69
CA SER A 29 -2.50 5.08 -6.45
C SER A 29 -1.53 4.97 -5.27
N GLU A 30 -1.10 6.11 -4.73
CA GLU A 30 -0.49 6.16 -3.40
C GLU A 30 -1.62 6.10 -2.36
N GLY A 31 -1.71 4.99 -1.65
CA GLY A 31 -2.64 4.83 -0.53
C GLY A 31 -1.86 4.74 0.78
N SER A 32 -2.25 5.54 1.78
CA SER A 32 -1.79 5.34 3.16
C SER A 32 -2.95 4.82 4.01
N ARG A 33 -2.66 3.85 4.89
CA ARG A 33 -3.60 3.37 5.89
C ARG A 33 -3.08 3.76 7.26
N ALA A 34 -3.89 4.52 8.01
CA ALA A 34 -3.61 4.86 9.40
C ALA A 34 -4.48 3.98 10.32
N GLY A 35 -3.92 3.58 11.44
CA GLY A 35 -4.60 2.74 12.42
C GLY A 35 -3.82 2.69 13.73
N GLN A 36 -4.37 2.02 14.73
CA GLN A 36 -3.70 1.79 16.01
C GLN A 36 -2.90 0.48 15.95
N LEU A 37 -1.62 0.53 16.27
CA LEU A 37 -0.77 -0.64 16.31
C LEU A 37 -1.15 -1.50 17.53
N ILE A 38 -1.54 -2.75 17.29
CA ILE A 38 -2.05 -3.66 18.33
C ILE A 38 -0.96 -4.57 18.85
N LYS A 39 -0.10 -5.06 17.96
CA LYS A 39 0.90 -6.08 18.29
C LYS A 39 2.04 -6.11 17.30
N ILE A 40 3.23 -6.45 17.79
CA ILE A 40 4.37 -6.84 16.97
C ILE A 40 4.90 -8.19 17.45
N SER A 41 5.18 -9.10 16.53
CA SER A 41 5.74 -10.41 16.84
C SER A 41 6.89 -10.75 15.91
N LYS A 42 7.99 -11.21 16.48
CA LYS A 42 9.13 -11.71 15.72
C LYS A 42 8.86 -13.15 15.30
N LYS A 43 8.86 -13.42 13.99
CA LYS A 43 8.66 -14.77 13.44
C LYS A 43 9.84 -15.18 12.54
N GLY A 44 10.00 -16.49 12.36
CA GLY A 44 11.00 -17.09 11.48
C GLY A 44 12.23 -17.68 12.19
N ILE A 45 12.69 -18.83 11.69
CA ILE A 45 13.84 -19.58 12.22
C ILE A 45 15.14 -19.22 11.47
N LEU A 46 15.07 -19.10 10.14
CA LEU A 46 16.23 -18.82 9.27
C LEU A 46 16.27 -17.35 8.81
N PHE A 47 15.15 -16.80 8.39
CA PHE A 47 14.98 -15.36 8.10
C PHE A 47 14.06 -14.77 9.15
N LYS A 48 14.58 -13.87 9.96
CA LYS A 48 13.82 -13.20 11.02
C LYS A 48 13.03 -12.05 10.38
N THR A 49 11.71 -12.11 10.49
CA THR A 49 10.81 -11.01 10.10
C THR A 49 10.03 -10.53 11.31
N TYR A 50 9.61 -9.26 11.27
CA TYR A 50 8.74 -8.68 12.28
C TYR A 50 7.35 -8.55 11.69
N GLU A 51 6.38 -9.25 12.26
CA GLU A 51 4.99 -9.16 11.86
C GLU A 51 4.27 -8.16 12.76
N GLY A 52 3.70 -7.11 12.18
CA GLY A 52 2.88 -6.11 12.85
C GLY A 52 1.40 -6.30 12.55
N GLN A 53 0.55 -5.96 13.53
CA GLN A 53 -0.90 -5.94 13.40
C GLN A 53 -1.43 -4.54 13.71
N LEU A 54 -2.17 -3.96 12.78
CA LEU A 54 -2.74 -2.62 12.85
C LEU A 54 -4.27 -2.68 12.86
N ASN A 55 -4.92 -2.08 13.84
CA ASN A 55 -6.36 -1.85 13.81
C ASN A 55 -6.64 -0.58 13.02
N THR A 56 -7.11 -0.70 11.77
CA THR A 56 -7.49 0.48 10.97
C THR A 56 -8.89 0.99 11.31
N GLY A 57 -9.56 0.40 12.30
CA GLY A 57 -10.94 0.71 12.65
C GLY A 57 -11.93 0.26 11.57
N GLY A 58 -13.18 0.71 11.69
CA GLY A 58 -14.25 0.32 10.78
C GLY A 58 -14.94 -0.99 11.16
N PHE A 59 -16.09 -1.24 10.53
CA PHE A 59 -16.88 -2.45 10.75
C PHE A 59 -16.58 -3.45 9.63
N GLN A 60 -15.93 -4.58 9.95
CA GLN A 60 -15.96 -5.73 9.06
C GLN A 60 -17.20 -6.57 9.37
N MET A 61 -18.04 -6.78 8.36
CA MET A 61 -19.18 -7.69 8.43
C MET A 61 -18.69 -9.12 8.16
N SER A 62 -17.83 -9.63 9.04
CA SER A 62 -17.44 -11.03 9.06
C SER A 62 -17.42 -11.46 10.52
N GLU A 63 -18.45 -12.23 10.91
CA GLU A 63 -18.57 -12.89 12.22
C GLU A 63 -18.54 -12.00 13.48
N GLY A 64 -18.80 -10.70 13.39
CA GLY A 64 -18.99 -9.82 14.55
C GLY A 64 -18.63 -8.36 14.29
N ILE A 65 -18.86 -7.49 15.28
CA ILE A 65 -18.29 -6.13 15.28
C ILE A 65 -16.81 -6.28 15.66
N GLN A 66 -15.99 -6.65 14.69
CA GLN A 66 -14.53 -6.66 14.85
C GLN A 66 -13.95 -5.55 13.97
N GLY A 67 -13.02 -4.78 14.57
CA GLY A 67 -12.27 -3.76 13.84
C GLY A 67 -11.49 -4.39 12.69
N ASN A 68 -11.23 -3.63 11.63
CA ASN A 68 -10.44 -4.12 10.51
C ASN A 68 -8.98 -4.28 10.96
N ILE A 69 -8.51 -5.53 11.08
CA ILE A 69 -7.13 -5.86 11.42
C ILE A 69 -6.33 -5.99 10.12
N TRP A 70 -5.30 -5.16 9.98
CA TRP A 70 -4.35 -5.19 8.91
C TRP A 70 -3.04 -5.81 9.39
N GLU A 71 -2.64 -6.93 8.79
CA GLU A 71 -1.35 -7.58 9.07
C GLU A 71 -0.30 -7.13 8.05
N PHE A 72 0.91 -6.88 8.52
CA PHE A 72 2.02 -6.46 7.68
C PHE A 72 3.35 -7.03 8.20
N SER A 73 4.31 -7.18 7.30
CA SER A 73 5.64 -7.69 7.62
C SER A 73 6.69 -6.59 7.42
N ILE A 74 7.63 -6.50 8.35
CA ILE A 74 8.77 -5.57 8.32
C ILE A 74 10.06 -6.40 8.22
N THR A 75 10.96 -5.95 7.34
CA THR A 75 12.31 -6.50 7.22
C THR A 75 13.22 -5.97 8.34
N ASP A 76 14.31 -6.68 8.65
CA ASP A 76 15.27 -6.21 9.67
C ASP A 76 15.88 -4.83 9.35
N GLU A 77 16.04 -4.49 8.07
CA GLU A 77 16.58 -3.21 7.61
C GLU A 77 15.62 -2.04 7.93
N ASP A 78 14.33 -2.23 7.70
CA ASP A 78 13.27 -1.25 7.92
C ASP A 78 12.81 -1.16 9.38
N LEU A 79 13.19 -2.11 10.23
CA LEU A 79 12.80 -2.13 11.65
C LEU A 79 13.32 -0.90 12.41
N SER A 80 14.52 -0.44 12.07
CA SER A 80 15.20 0.63 12.79
C SER A 80 14.50 1.99 12.66
N SER A 81 14.00 2.29 11.46
CA SER A 81 13.23 3.52 11.17
C SER A 81 11.85 3.43 11.82
N PHE A 82 11.20 2.28 11.70
CA PHE A 82 9.90 2.01 12.31
C PHE A 82 9.95 2.15 13.84
N ARG A 83 10.97 1.58 14.50
CA ARG A 83 11.14 1.67 15.96
C ARG A 83 11.31 3.11 16.46
N LYS A 84 11.94 3.99 15.67
CA LYS A 84 12.08 5.42 16.01
C LYS A 84 10.76 6.19 15.98
N SER A 85 9.76 5.69 15.24
CA SER A 85 8.44 6.30 15.18
C SER A 85 7.53 5.93 16.35
N LEU A 86 7.91 4.94 17.16
CA LEU A 86 7.16 4.48 18.32
C LEU A 86 7.80 5.01 19.60
N SER A 87 6.98 5.31 20.61
CA SER A 87 7.51 5.63 21.94
C SER A 87 8.14 4.37 22.58
N PRO A 88 9.16 4.54 23.45
CA PRO A 88 9.78 3.41 24.16
C PRO A 88 8.78 2.56 24.94
N GLU A 89 7.78 3.19 25.56
CA GLU A 89 6.72 2.53 26.33
C GLU A 89 5.80 1.68 25.43
N GLU A 90 5.44 2.18 24.24
CA GLU A 90 4.62 1.41 23.29
C GLU A 90 5.37 0.16 22.80
N ILE A 91 6.66 0.26 22.53
CA ILE A 91 7.46 -0.89 22.07
C ILE A 91 7.46 -2.01 23.10
N GLU A 92 7.59 -1.68 24.39
CA GLU A 92 7.56 -2.65 25.48
C GLU A 92 6.17 -3.30 25.61
N ASN A 93 5.11 -2.49 25.57
CA ASN A 93 3.74 -2.99 25.63
C ASN A 93 3.35 -3.86 24.42
N LEU A 94 3.91 -3.58 23.24
CA LEU A 94 3.60 -4.26 21.98
C LEU A 94 4.46 -5.50 21.70
N ALA A 95 5.71 -5.48 22.17
CA ALA A 95 6.60 -6.64 22.13
C ALA A 95 6.28 -7.66 23.25
N GLY A 96 5.51 -7.22 24.24
CA GLY A 96 5.20 -7.98 25.45
C GLY A 96 6.37 -7.94 26.44
N GLY A 97 6.03 -7.74 27.72
CA GLY A 97 6.92 -8.10 28.83
C GLY A 97 7.24 -9.60 28.87
#